data_AF-A0A1S1TET9-F1
#
_entry.id   AF-A0A1S1TET9-F1
#
_cell.length_a   1.000
_cell.length_b   1.000
_cell.length_c   1.000
_cell.angle_alpha   90.00
_cell.angle_beta   90.00
_cell.angle_gamma   90.00
#
_symmetry.space_group_name_H-M   'P 1'
#
loop_
_entity.id
_entity.type
_entity.pdbx_description
1 polymer ?
#
loop_
_entity_poly.entity_id
_entity_poly.type
_entity_poly.pdbx_seq_one_letter_code
_entity_poly.pdbx_strand_id
1 'polypeptide(L)'
;MTRGSKKSAAKQVAYAEVIKGQRTTAKRSKARWIKHSWDEKTDSLVTQWTPGFFPRASSHWHREGSIDEIEARENAGQRSMF
;
A
#
# COMPACT_ATOMS: atom_id res chain seq x y z
N MET A 1 15.87 21.46 39.48
CA MET A 1 15.44 20.09 39.06
C MET A 1 14.22 20.19 38.18
N THR A 2 14.34 19.65 36.96
CA THR A 2 13.61 19.97 35.74
C THR A 2 12.20 19.36 35.70
N ARG A 3 11.15 20.20 35.81
CA ARG A 3 9.75 19.82 35.56
C ARG A 3 9.49 19.28 34.14
N GLY A 4 10.44 19.42 33.22
CA GLY A 4 10.38 18.92 31.85
C GLY A 4 10.56 17.40 31.68
N SER A 5 11.35 16.74 32.54
CA SER A 5 11.67 15.31 32.32
C SER A 5 10.50 14.38 32.58
N LYS A 6 9.61 14.74 33.53
CA LYS A 6 8.40 13.97 33.83
C LYS A 6 7.40 14.00 32.66
N LYS A 7 7.28 15.15 31.97
CA LYS A 7 6.40 15.30 30.81
C LYS A 7 6.93 14.58 29.57
N SER A 8 8.25 14.56 29.36
CA SER A 8 8.85 13.83 28.24
C SER A 8 8.73 12.32 28.43
N ALA A 9 8.96 11.81 29.64
CA ALA A 9 8.78 10.40 29.96
C ALA A 9 7.32 9.95 29.74
N ALA A 10 6.35 10.74 30.20
CA ALA A 10 4.93 10.46 29.97
C ALA A 10 4.57 10.42 28.47
N LYS A 11 5.13 11.35 27.67
CA LYS A 11 4.91 11.36 26.21
C LYS A 11 5.54 10.16 25.51
N GLN A 12 6.71 9.70 25.94
CA GLN A 12 7.38 8.52 25.38
C GLN A 12 6.60 7.24 25.68
N VAL A 13 6.07 7.10 26.90
CA VAL A 13 5.21 5.98 27.28
C VAL A 13 3.93 5.98 26.45
N ALA A 14 3.25 7.13 26.35
CA ALA A 14 2.05 7.26 25.52
C ALA A 14 2.31 6.95 24.04
N TYR A 15 3.43 7.42 23.48
CA TYR A 15 3.82 7.12 22.11
C TYR A 15 4.09 5.62 21.91
N ALA A 16 4.82 5.00 22.83
CA ALA A 16 5.13 3.57 22.77
C ALA A 16 3.85 2.70 22.86
N GLU A 17 2.87 3.09 23.67
CA GLU A 17 1.58 2.41 23.77
C GLU A 17 0.76 2.52 22.47
N VAL A 18 0.75 3.71 21.85
CA VAL A 18 0.07 3.92 20.55
C VAL A 18 0.71 3.06 19.45
N ILE A 19 2.05 3.00 19.38
CA ILE A 19 2.76 2.18 18.40
C ILE A 19 2.53 0.69 18.65
N LYS A 20 2.49 0.24 19.91
CA LYS A 20 2.17 -1.16 20.26
C LYS A 20 0.73 -1.55 19.87
N GLY A 21 -0.21 -0.61 19.98
CA GLY A 21 -1.61 -0.82 19.60
C GLY A 21 -1.87 -0.72 18.09
N GLN A 22 -0.92 -0.16 17.33
CA GLN A 22 -1.05 -0.05 15.88
C GLN A 22 -0.92 -1.45 15.26
N ARG A 23 -2.00 -1.96 14.67
CA ARG A 23 -1.96 -3.19 13.88
C ARG A 23 -0.95 -3.04 12.74
N THR A 24 0.22 -3.65 12.92
CA THR A 24 1.33 -3.68 11.94
C THR A 24 1.13 -4.71 10.84
N THR A 25 -0.02 -5.40 10.80
CA THR A 25 -0.44 -6.13 9.61
C THR A 25 -0.60 -5.12 8.49
N ALA A 26 0.51 -4.87 7.79
CA ALA A 26 0.51 -4.20 6.51
C ALA A 26 -0.60 -4.86 5.72
N LYS A 27 -1.62 -4.09 5.32
CA LYS A 27 -2.55 -4.53 4.30
C LYS A 27 -1.68 -4.78 3.08
N ARG A 28 -1.26 -6.03 2.89
CA ARG A 28 -0.64 -6.48 1.65
C ARG A 28 -1.75 -6.33 0.62
N SER A 29 -1.70 -5.25 -0.14
CA SER A 29 -2.57 -5.07 -1.28
C SER A 29 -2.26 -6.24 -2.22
N LYS A 30 -3.30 -6.99 -2.58
CA LYS A 30 -3.15 -8.04 -3.57
C LYS A 30 -2.69 -7.40 -4.87
N ALA A 31 -1.73 -8.01 -5.54
CA ALA A 31 -1.26 -7.58 -6.85
C ALA A 31 -2.42 -7.34 -7.84
N ARG A 32 -2.68 -6.07 -8.17
CA ARG A 32 -3.79 -5.60 -9.02
C ARG A 32 -3.37 -4.42 -9.89
N TRP A 33 -4.15 -4.16 -10.94
CA TRP A 33 -4.06 -2.93 -11.70
C TRP A 33 -5.07 -1.95 -11.17
N ILE A 34 -4.67 -0.69 -11.07
CA ILE A 34 -5.49 0.38 -10.54
C ILE A 34 -5.42 1.59 -11.46
N LYS A 35 -6.54 2.27 -11.61
CA LYS A 35 -6.66 3.53 -12.34
C LYS A 35 -7.41 4.51 -11.46
N HIS A 36 -6.85 5.71 -11.36
CA HIS A 36 -7.53 6.85 -10.76
C HIS A 36 -7.99 7.78 -11.89
N SER A 37 -9.22 8.26 -11.78
CA SER A 37 -9.78 9.25 -12.67
C SER A 37 -10.61 10.25 -11.88
N TRP A 38 -10.53 11.52 -12.23
CA TRP A 38 -11.44 12.52 -11.72
C TRP A 38 -12.79 12.39 -12.42
N ASP A 39 -13.88 12.30 -11.66
CA ASP A 39 -15.24 12.41 -12.19
C ASP A 39 -15.74 13.84 -11.96
N GLU A 40 -15.89 14.60 -13.05
CA GLU A 40 -16.37 15.99 -13.02
C GLU A 40 -17.83 16.11 -12.59
N LYS A 41 -18.64 15.05 -12.73
CA LYS A 41 -20.07 15.09 -12.38
C LYS A 41 -20.30 15.03 -10.88
N THR A 42 -19.49 14.22 -10.20
CA THR A 42 -19.58 14.03 -8.75
C THR A 42 -18.47 14.76 -8.00
N ASP A 43 -17.63 15.52 -8.73
CA ASP A 43 -16.46 16.24 -8.25
C ASP A 43 -15.59 15.40 -7.30
N SER A 44 -15.26 14.20 -7.74
CA SER A 44 -14.65 13.19 -6.87
C SER A 44 -13.62 12.32 -7.58
N LEU A 45 -12.65 11.83 -6.81
CA LEU A 45 -11.67 10.86 -7.30
C LEU A 45 -12.29 9.45 -7.34
N VAL A 46 -12.46 8.91 -8.54
CA VAL A 46 -12.93 7.55 -8.77
C VAL A 46 -11.75 6.61 -8.95
N THR A 47 -11.80 5.46 -8.28
CA THR A 47 -10.77 4.43 -8.36
C THR A 47 -11.34 3.15 -8.94
N GLN A 48 -10.77 2.71 -10.06
CA GLN A 48 -11.08 1.44 -10.72
C GLN A 48 -9.94 0.45 -10.48
N TRP A 49 -10.27 -0.84 -10.32
CA TRP A 49 -9.28 -1.89 -10.16
C TRP A 49 -9.62 -3.11 -11.01
N THR A 50 -8.59 -3.80 -11.51
CA THR A 50 -8.72 -5.08 -12.20
C THR A 50 -7.71 -6.10 -11.65
N PRO A 51 -8.14 -7.33 -11.34
CA PRO A 51 -7.23 -8.39 -10.93
C PRO A 51 -6.59 -9.08 -12.14
N GLY A 52 -5.26 -9.30 -12.13
CA GLY A 52 -4.59 -10.18 -13.09
C GLY A 52 -3.83 -9.51 -14.24
N PHE A 53 -3.85 -10.12 -15.42
CA PHE A 53 -3.06 -9.72 -16.60
C PHE A 53 -3.74 -8.55 -17.32
N PHE A 54 -3.05 -7.41 -17.40
CA PHE A 54 -3.56 -6.22 -18.06
C PHE A 54 -3.28 -6.31 -19.56
N PRO A 55 -4.30 -6.35 -20.43
CA PRO A 55 -4.10 -6.79 -21.81
C PRO A 55 -3.65 -5.68 -22.77
N ARG A 56 -3.15 -4.52 -22.31
CA ARG A 56 -2.56 -3.46 -23.17
C ARG A 56 -1.87 -2.39 -22.34
N ALA A 57 -0.64 -2.00 -22.69
CA ALA A 57 0.04 -0.88 -22.03
C ALA A 57 -0.78 0.41 -22.17
N SER A 58 -1.19 1.00 -21.04
CA SER A 58 -1.89 2.28 -20.98
C SER A 58 -1.28 3.10 -19.86
N SER A 59 -0.99 4.38 -20.13
CA SER A 59 -0.42 5.33 -19.17
C SER A 59 -1.34 5.63 -17.98
N HIS A 60 -2.62 5.25 -18.05
CA HIS A 60 -3.62 5.54 -17.02
C HIS A 60 -3.72 4.46 -15.94
N TRP A 61 -3.08 3.30 -16.15
CA TRP A 61 -3.15 2.17 -15.23
C TRP A 61 -1.76 1.92 -14.63
N HIS A 62 -1.72 1.72 -13.31
CA HIS A 62 -0.49 1.36 -12.59
C HIS A 62 -0.71 0.10 -11.76
N ARG A 63 0.40 -0.58 -11.43
CA ARG A 63 0.43 -1.77 -10.58
C ARG A 63 0.46 -1.36 -9.12
N GLU A 64 -0.42 -1.98 -8.32
CA GLU A 64 -0.41 -1.88 -6.86
C GLU A 64 -0.32 -3.30 -6.28
N GLY A 65 0.58 -3.51 -5.32
CA GLY A 65 0.76 -4.79 -4.64
C GLY A 65 2.16 -5.00 -4.08
N SER A 66 2.39 -6.13 -3.42
CA SER A 66 3.74 -6.58 -3.06
C SER A 66 4.55 -6.91 -4.32
N ILE A 67 5.81 -6.48 -4.37
CA ILE A 67 6.72 -6.80 -5.47
C ILE A 67 6.89 -8.31 -5.65
N ASP A 68 6.96 -9.07 -4.54
CA ASP A 68 7.05 -10.53 -4.56
C ASP A 68 5.84 -11.18 -5.24
N GLU A 69 4.63 -10.65 -5.03
CA GLU A 69 3.41 -11.17 -5.66
C GLU A 69 3.30 -10.79 -7.15
N ILE A 70 3.80 -9.61 -7.51
CA ILE A 70 3.86 -9.14 -8.89
C ILE A 70 4.86 -10.01 -9.67
N GLU A 71 6.06 -10.18 -9.13
CA GLU A 71 7.11 -11.02 -9.71
C GLU A 71 6.69 -12.49 -9.80
N ALA A 72 6.10 -13.07 -8.75
CA ALA A 72 5.62 -14.44 -8.80
C ALA A 72 4.57 -14.65 -9.90
N ARG A 73 3.72 -13.66 -10.17
CA ARG A 73 2.66 -13.74 -11.18
C ARG A 73 3.15 -13.46 -12.60
N GLU A 74 4.15 -12.58 -12.76
CA GLU A 74 4.75 -12.26 -14.06
C GLU A 74 5.81 -13.29 -14.47
N ASN A 75 6.59 -13.81 -13.51
CA ASN A 75 7.64 -14.82 -13.73
C ASN A 75 7.14 -16.27 -13.65
N ALA A 76 5.86 -16.52 -13.36
CA ALA A 76 5.27 -17.86 -13.33
C ALA A 76 5.41 -18.63 -14.66
N GLY A 77 5.72 -17.95 -15.77
CA GLY A 77 6.03 -18.57 -17.06
C GLY A 77 7.50 -18.52 -17.49
N GLN A 78 8.39 -17.87 -16.72
CA GLN A 78 9.76 -17.57 -17.17
C GLN A 78 10.85 -18.34 -16.40
N ARG A 79 10.48 -19.06 -15.34
CA ARG A 79 11.43 -19.88 -14.52
C ARG A 79 11.90 -21.18 -15.20
N SER A 80 11.54 -21.45 -16.46
CA SER A 80 11.95 -22.66 -17.19
C SER A 80 12.97 -22.43 -18.29
N MET A 81 13.75 -21.34 -18.25
CA MET A 81 14.78 -21.04 -19.25
C MET A 81 16.22 -21.10 -18.73
N PHE A 82 16.44 -21.77 -17.60
CA PHE A 82 17.77 -22.20 -17.14
C PHE A 82 17.68 -23.56 -16.45
#